data_AF-A0A9C7GAJ3-F1
#
_entry.id   AF-A0A9C7GAJ3-F1
#
_cell.length_a   1.000
_cell.length_b   1.000
_cell.length_c   1.000
_cell.angle_alpha   90.00
_cell.angle_beta   90.00
_cell.angle_gamma   90.00
#
_symmetry.space_group_name_H-M   'P 1'
#
loop_
_entity.id
_entity.type
_entity.pdbx_description
1 polymer ?
#
loop_
_entity_poly.entity_id
_entity_poly.type
_entity_poly.pdbx_seq_one_letter_code
_entity_poly.pdbx_strand_id
1 'polypeptide(L)'
;MKKRFLLLIVALLAITSTACSKQEVEANIVTEAAGVDWTEAEVQKVSTKVNSLESRTEELEKEINSLLGGEAVPPTIVFKDVTANYWAFKEIMTLYNRNLISGYKEVELFRPENSVTRAQAAAMLVKALRIPLSDAPSQFSDVKDDMATRKAIMTVTEKGYFKGSNGKFMPNAPMTRKHMAVVLQRAFQLKTTSATYEGYSDVSTKNDGYAAIQAVSQNGIAMGSNGQFMPSEPTKRSQFSVFLYRALQK
;
A
#
# COMPACT_ATOMS: atom_id res chain seq x y z
N MET A 1 -8.86 -14.77 41.34
CA MET A 1 -10.05 -14.13 40.76
C MET A 1 -9.62 -13.22 39.63
N LYS A 2 -9.85 -13.65 38.37
CA LYS A 2 -9.45 -12.94 37.15
C LYS A 2 -10.45 -11.81 36.87
N LYS A 3 -10.06 -10.55 37.02
CA LYS A 3 -10.86 -9.41 36.56
C LYS A 3 -10.25 -8.87 35.27
N ARG A 4 -10.99 -9.10 34.17
CA ARG A 4 -10.76 -8.57 32.84
C ARG A 4 -10.82 -7.04 32.90
N PHE A 5 -9.69 -6.35 32.70
CA PHE A 5 -9.65 -4.88 32.60
C PHE A 5 -9.77 -4.47 31.14
N LEU A 6 -11.00 -4.54 30.65
CA LEU A 6 -11.42 -4.10 29.32
C LEU A 6 -12.03 -2.71 29.48
N LEU A 7 -11.25 -1.61 29.43
CA LEU A 7 -11.86 -0.27 29.28
C LEU A 7 -10.96 0.94 28.92
N LEU A 8 -9.65 0.82 28.66
CA LEU A 8 -8.82 2.02 28.44
C LEU A 8 -8.04 2.12 27.12
N ILE A 9 -8.32 1.28 26.12
CA ILE A 9 -7.70 1.39 24.77
C ILE A 9 -8.67 2.00 23.72
N VAL A 10 -9.86 2.47 24.12
CA VAL A 10 -10.87 3.02 23.19
C VAL A 10 -10.94 4.56 23.18
N ALA A 11 -10.15 5.26 24.01
CA ALA A 11 -10.28 6.71 24.14
C ALA A 11 -9.56 7.56 23.08
N LEU A 12 -8.88 6.97 22.09
CA LEU A 12 -8.20 7.76 21.06
C LEU A 12 -8.31 7.14 19.67
N LEU A 13 -9.52 7.17 19.09
CA LEU A 13 -9.76 7.25 17.63
C LEU A 13 -11.27 7.29 17.32
N ALA A 14 -11.90 8.45 17.54
CA ALA A 14 -13.23 8.74 17.05
C ALA A 14 -13.32 10.16 16.46
N ILE A 15 -12.87 10.34 15.22
CA ILE A 15 -13.45 11.33 14.30
C ILE A 15 -13.70 10.65 12.94
N THR A 16 -14.97 10.24 12.77
CA THR A 16 -15.83 10.15 11.55
C THR A 16 -15.16 9.81 10.20
N SER A 17 -15.63 8.89 9.34
CA SER A 17 -16.95 8.32 9.09
C SER A 17 -16.81 7.08 8.20
N THR A 18 -17.92 6.34 8.03
CA THR A 18 -18.15 5.16 7.19
C THR A 18 -17.90 3.82 7.89
N ALA A 19 -19.03 3.28 8.33
CA ALA A 19 -19.22 2.05 9.08
C ALA A 19 -18.97 0.81 8.23
N CYS A 20 -18.66 -0.28 8.95
CA CYS A 20 -18.82 -1.67 8.52
C CYS A 20 -17.74 -2.23 7.57
N SER A 21 -16.49 -2.27 8.04
CA SER A 21 -15.54 -3.37 7.71
C SER A 21 -14.34 -3.45 8.68
N LYS A 22 -14.20 -2.49 9.61
CA LYS A 22 -13.15 -2.46 10.64
C LYS A 22 -13.20 -3.61 11.65
N GLN A 23 -14.33 -4.29 11.78
CA GLN A 23 -14.54 -5.28 12.84
C GLN A 23 -13.66 -6.54 12.70
N GLU A 24 -13.20 -6.87 11.48
CA GLU A 24 -12.32 -8.02 11.23
C GLU A 24 -10.82 -7.69 11.40
N VAL A 25 -10.39 -6.47 11.09
CA VAL A 25 -9.00 -6.01 11.31
C VAL A 25 -8.75 -5.76 12.80
N GLU A 26 -9.77 -5.27 13.51
CA GLU A 26 -9.75 -5.13 14.97
C GLU A 26 -9.65 -6.49 15.69
N ALA A 27 -10.19 -7.57 15.12
CA ALA A 27 -10.10 -8.90 15.72
C ALA A 27 -8.68 -9.52 15.62
N ASN A 28 -7.93 -9.22 14.56
CA ASN A 28 -6.63 -9.88 14.30
C ASN A 28 -5.44 -9.22 15.01
N ILE A 29 -5.45 -7.89 15.21
CA ILE A 29 -4.43 -7.19 16.02
C ILE A 29 -4.56 -7.58 17.50
N VAL A 30 -5.78 -7.86 17.96
CA VAL A 30 -6.06 -8.32 19.32
C VAL A 30 -5.53 -9.73 19.58
N THR A 31 -5.46 -10.61 18.56
CA THR A 31 -4.97 -11.99 18.74
C THR A 31 -3.45 -12.12 18.78
N GLU A 32 -2.66 -11.23 18.17
CA GLU A 32 -1.19 -11.30 18.26
C GLU A 32 -0.64 -10.62 19.53
N ALA A 33 -1.41 -9.70 20.11
CA ALA A 33 -1.15 -9.12 21.44
C ALA A 33 -1.57 -10.04 22.60
N ALA A 34 -2.37 -11.08 22.34
CA ALA A 34 -2.90 -11.99 23.37
C ALA A 34 -1.86 -12.96 23.97
N GLY A 35 -0.62 -12.99 23.46
CA GLY A 35 0.47 -13.81 23.99
C GLY A 35 1.40 -13.08 24.97
N VAL A 36 1.23 -11.78 25.16
CA VAL A 36 2.07 -10.96 26.06
C VAL A 36 1.18 -10.42 27.16
N ASP A 37 1.35 -10.94 28.37
CA ASP A 37 0.65 -10.45 29.56
C ASP A 37 1.36 -9.18 30.02
N TRP A 38 0.89 -8.03 29.53
CA TRP A 38 1.44 -6.73 29.89
C TRP A 38 1.13 -6.41 31.33
N THR A 39 2.14 -6.06 32.11
CA THR A 39 1.94 -5.57 33.47
C THR A 39 1.29 -4.18 33.45
N GLU A 40 0.55 -3.85 34.50
CA GLU A 40 -0.09 -2.55 34.68
C GLU A 40 0.93 -1.39 34.61
N ALA A 41 2.16 -1.63 35.08
CA ALA A 41 3.28 -0.69 34.98
C ALA A 41 3.74 -0.44 33.54
N GLU A 42 3.76 -1.47 32.69
CA GLU A 42 4.13 -1.33 31.28
C GLU A 42 3.04 -0.59 30.49
N VAL A 43 1.77 -0.90 30.78
CA VAL A 43 0.62 -0.16 30.22
C VAL A 43 0.71 1.33 30.58
N GLN A 44 0.99 1.63 31.85
CA GLN A 44 1.12 3.01 32.32
C GLN A 44 2.29 3.75 31.65
N LYS A 45 3.42 3.07 31.44
CA LYS A 45 4.59 3.62 30.76
C LYS A 45 4.30 3.95 29.29
N VAL A 46 3.58 3.06 28.59
CA VAL A 46 3.16 3.30 27.20
C VAL A 46 2.16 4.46 27.14
N SER A 47 1.15 4.48 28.02
CA SER A 47 0.16 5.56 28.08
C SER A 47 0.81 6.92 28.31
N THR A 48 1.76 7.01 29.25
CA THR A 48 2.50 8.26 29.52
C THR A 48 3.28 8.74 28.29
N LYS A 49 3.88 7.80 27.55
CA LYS A 49 4.63 8.12 26.33
C LYS A 49 3.71 8.56 25.19
N VAL A 50 2.53 7.96 25.06
CA VAL A 50 1.50 8.36 24.09
C VAL A 50 1.02 9.78 24.39
N ASN A 51 0.62 10.07 25.62
CA ASN A 51 0.18 11.42 26.03
C ASN A 51 1.27 12.48 25.79
N SER A 52 2.54 12.11 26.03
CA SER A 52 3.68 13.00 25.75
C SER A 52 3.88 13.27 24.24
N LEU A 53 3.64 12.28 23.38
CA LEU A 53 3.70 12.44 21.93
C LEU A 53 2.54 13.29 21.41
N GLU A 54 1.34 13.10 21.95
CA GLU A 54 0.15 13.91 21.63
C GLU A 54 0.41 15.37 21.97
N SER A 55 0.89 15.64 23.18
CA SER A 55 1.23 17.01 23.62
C SER A 55 2.28 17.67 22.70
N ARG A 56 3.32 16.92 22.30
CA ARG A 56 4.32 17.41 21.34
C ARG A 56 3.74 17.66 19.95
N THR A 57 2.75 16.88 19.55
CA THR A 57 2.10 17.03 18.24
C THR A 57 1.27 18.31 18.22
N GLU A 58 0.46 18.55 19.26
CA GLU A 58 -0.32 19.80 19.41
C GLU A 58 0.58 21.05 19.44
N GLU A 59 1.73 20.96 20.12
CA GLU A 59 2.70 22.06 20.20
C GLU A 59 3.32 22.37 18.83
N LEU A 60 3.70 21.32 18.07
CA LEU A 60 4.21 21.47 16.71
C LEU A 60 3.13 22.02 15.76
N GLU A 61 1.88 21.60 15.89
CA GLU A 61 0.76 22.14 15.10
C GLU A 61 0.54 23.62 15.39
N LYS A 62 0.63 24.03 16.66
CA LYS A 62 0.54 25.44 17.06
C LYS A 62 1.72 26.26 16.53
N GLU A 63 2.93 25.72 16.58
CA GLU A 63 4.12 26.38 16.05
C GLU A 63 4.02 26.55 14.53
N ILE A 64 3.60 25.51 13.81
CA ILE A 64 3.35 25.56 12.37
C ILE A 64 2.28 26.63 12.04
N ASN A 65 1.16 26.65 12.75
CA ASN A 65 0.10 27.65 12.53
C ASN A 65 0.55 29.09 12.86
N SER A 66 1.41 29.25 13.87
CA SER A 66 2.00 30.54 14.22
C SER A 66 3.01 31.02 13.17
N LEU A 67 3.76 30.11 12.55
CA LEU A 67 4.74 30.44 11.50
C LEU A 67 4.05 30.80 10.17
N LEU A 68 2.87 30.23 9.92
CA LEU A 68 2.15 30.39 8.65
C LEU A 68 1.02 31.42 8.71
N GLY A 69 0.87 32.15 9.82
CA GLY A 69 -0.11 33.23 9.93
C GLY A 69 -1.57 32.79 9.81
N GLY A 70 -1.88 31.51 10.11
CA GLY A 70 -3.23 30.95 9.94
C GLY A 70 -3.62 30.61 8.49
N GLU A 71 -2.70 30.74 7.52
CA GLU A 71 -2.90 30.18 6.19
C GLU A 71 -2.64 28.67 6.23
N ALA A 72 -3.59 27.88 5.74
CA ALA A 72 -3.41 26.44 5.61
C ALA A 72 -2.12 26.16 4.82
N VAL A 73 -1.24 25.31 5.36
CA VAL A 73 0.02 24.95 4.69
C VAL A 73 -0.35 24.47 3.27
N PRO A 74 0.04 25.18 2.21
CA PRO A 74 -0.25 24.72 0.86
C PRO A 74 0.41 23.34 0.72
N PRO A 75 -0.28 22.35 0.15
CA PRO A 75 0.28 21.01 0.04
C PRO A 75 1.60 21.12 -0.70
N THR A 76 2.69 20.65 -0.07
CA THR A 76 4.03 20.74 -0.66
C THR A 76 4.03 19.97 -1.98
N ILE A 77 4.04 20.68 -3.11
CA ILE A 77 4.11 20.09 -4.44
C ILE A 77 5.55 19.63 -4.65
N VAL A 78 5.79 18.34 -4.45
CA VAL A 78 7.11 17.72 -4.63
C VAL A 78 7.36 17.33 -6.09
N PHE A 79 6.30 17.00 -6.83
CA PHE A 79 6.40 16.56 -8.22
C PHE A 79 5.71 17.57 -9.15
N LYS A 80 6.46 18.09 -10.12
CA LYS A 80 5.95 19.10 -11.08
C LYS A 80 4.81 18.59 -11.95
N ASP A 81 4.75 17.27 -12.17
CA ASP A 81 3.75 16.58 -12.99
C ASP A 81 2.60 15.95 -12.16
N VAL A 82 2.52 16.25 -10.86
CA VAL A 82 1.42 15.82 -9.98
C VAL A 82 0.93 17.05 -9.20
N THR A 83 0.15 17.89 -9.88
CA THR A 83 -0.47 19.09 -9.29
C THR A 83 -1.54 18.73 -8.27
N ALA A 84 -1.92 19.65 -7.38
CA ALA A 84 -2.98 19.45 -6.37
C ALA A 84 -4.33 18.95 -6.95
N ASN A 85 -4.65 19.34 -8.19
CA ASN A 85 -5.89 18.92 -8.88
C ASN A 85 -5.76 17.59 -9.65
N TYR A 86 -4.59 16.95 -9.61
CA TYR A 86 -4.40 15.65 -10.26
C TYR A 86 -5.23 14.60 -9.51
N TRP A 87 -6.00 13.78 -10.23
CA TRP A 87 -7.01 12.88 -9.64
C TRP A 87 -6.46 11.91 -8.58
N ALA A 88 -5.17 11.53 -8.67
CA ALA A 88 -4.50 10.65 -7.70
C ALA A 88 -3.51 11.40 -6.79
N PHE A 89 -3.60 12.73 -6.72
CA PHE A 89 -2.68 13.57 -5.93
C PHE A 89 -2.59 13.08 -4.48
N LYS A 90 -3.75 12.89 -3.83
CA LYS A 90 -3.85 12.48 -2.43
C LYS A 90 -3.11 11.17 -2.17
N GLU A 91 -3.40 10.14 -2.98
CA GLU A 91 -2.81 8.80 -2.81
C GLU A 91 -1.31 8.82 -3.09
N ILE A 92 -0.87 9.49 -4.16
CA ILE A 92 0.55 9.60 -4.51
C ILE A 92 1.31 10.31 -3.40
N MET A 93 0.85 11.47 -2.94
CA MET A 93 1.53 12.24 -1.90
C MET A 93 1.52 11.52 -0.55
N THR A 94 0.43 10.82 -0.22
CA THR A 94 0.39 10.01 1.02
C THR A 94 1.41 8.88 0.99
N LEU A 95 1.51 8.16 -0.12
CA LEU A 95 2.51 7.09 -0.27
C LEU A 95 3.94 7.64 -0.30
N TYR A 96 4.16 8.81 -0.90
CA TYR A 96 5.45 9.48 -0.95
C TYR A 96 5.91 9.90 0.44
N ASN A 97 5.04 10.59 1.20
CA ASN A 97 5.34 11.05 2.57
C ASN A 97 5.61 9.89 3.53
N ARG A 98 5.03 8.71 3.26
CA ARG A 98 5.30 7.46 4.00
C ARG A 98 6.56 6.72 3.51
N ASN A 99 7.34 7.29 2.59
CA ASN A 99 8.51 6.70 1.96
C ASN A 99 8.25 5.38 1.21
N LEU A 100 7.01 5.14 0.78
CA LEU A 100 6.60 3.89 0.11
C LEU A 100 6.82 3.96 -1.40
N ILE A 101 6.76 5.15 -1.97
CA ILE A 101 7.01 5.41 -3.38
C ILE A 101 8.00 6.56 -3.53
N SER A 102 8.59 6.68 -4.71
CA SER A 102 9.50 7.78 -5.06
C SER A 102 9.30 8.19 -6.51
N GLY A 103 9.60 9.45 -6.81
CA GLY A 103 9.76 9.95 -8.16
C GLY A 103 11.20 9.87 -8.66
N TYR A 104 11.44 10.53 -9.78
CA TYR A 104 12.73 10.75 -10.41
C TYR A 104 13.29 12.05 -9.85
N LYS A 105 14.12 11.93 -8.82
CA LYS A 105 14.57 13.06 -7.98
C LYS A 105 15.32 14.12 -8.78
N GLU A 106 16.08 13.68 -9.77
CA GLU A 106 16.95 14.52 -10.61
C GLU A 106 16.15 15.53 -11.45
N VAL A 107 14.87 15.24 -11.70
CA VAL A 107 13.99 16.05 -12.54
C VAL A 107 12.71 16.50 -11.82
N GLU A 108 12.56 16.15 -10.54
CA GLU A 108 11.38 16.46 -9.72
C GLU A 108 10.05 16.00 -10.36
N LEU A 109 10.07 14.83 -11.00
CA LEU A 109 8.90 14.23 -11.66
C LEU A 109 8.50 12.91 -11.03
N PHE A 110 7.20 12.61 -11.03
CA PHE A 110 6.67 11.29 -10.65
C PHE A 110 6.43 10.38 -11.88
N ARG A 111 6.17 11.00 -13.04
CA ARG A 111 5.73 10.40 -14.31
C ARG A 111 4.48 9.55 -14.14
N PRO A 112 3.35 10.14 -13.69
CA PRO A 112 2.14 9.40 -13.34
C PRO A 112 1.54 8.63 -14.53
N GLU A 113 1.67 9.18 -15.74
CA GLU A 113 1.10 8.61 -16.96
C GLU A 113 1.95 7.51 -17.59
N ASN A 114 3.21 7.35 -17.16
CA ASN A 114 4.06 6.26 -17.63
C ASN A 114 3.56 4.92 -17.09
N SER A 115 3.68 3.87 -17.88
CA SER A 115 3.45 2.51 -17.38
C SER A 115 4.43 2.17 -16.26
N VAL A 116 3.94 1.53 -15.20
CA VAL A 116 4.80 1.01 -14.14
C VAL A 116 5.54 -0.22 -14.65
N THR A 117 6.86 -0.26 -14.45
CA THR A 117 7.64 -1.46 -14.78
C THR A 117 7.55 -2.51 -13.68
N ARG A 118 7.83 -3.76 -14.02
CA ARG A 118 7.86 -4.87 -13.03
C ARG A 118 8.84 -4.61 -11.88
N ALA A 119 10.02 -4.06 -12.18
CA ALA A 119 11.01 -3.71 -11.15
C ALA A 119 10.54 -2.56 -10.24
N GLN A 120 9.88 -1.54 -10.81
CA GLN A 120 9.33 -0.44 -10.04
C GLN A 120 8.23 -0.91 -9.10
N ALA A 121 7.30 -1.74 -9.60
CA ALA A 121 6.24 -2.33 -8.79
C ALA A 121 6.81 -3.21 -7.66
N ALA A 122 7.84 -4.01 -7.94
CA ALA A 122 8.53 -4.80 -6.90
C ALA A 122 9.12 -3.92 -5.80
N ALA A 123 9.83 -2.84 -6.17
CA ALA A 123 10.41 -1.91 -5.21
C ALA A 123 9.35 -1.19 -4.37
N MET A 124 8.24 -0.75 -4.98
CA MET A 124 7.12 -0.15 -4.27
C MET A 124 6.46 -1.14 -3.30
N LEU A 125 6.31 -2.40 -3.72
CA LEU A 125 5.65 -3.43 -2.93
C LEU A 125 6.46 -3.83 -1.69
N VAL A 126 7.78 -4.01 -1.82
CA VAL A 126 8.65 -4.34 -0.68
C VAL A 126 8.62 -3.23 0.37
N LYS A 127 8.65 -1.97 -0.07
CA LYS A 127 8.52 -0.81 0.82
C LYS A 127 7.15 -0.79 1.51
N ALA A 128 6.07 -0.96 0.74
CA ALA A 128 4.70 -0.94 1.25
C ALA A 128 4.46 -2.00 2.32
N LEU A 129 4.98 -3.21 2.11
CA LEU A 129 4.84 -4.34 3.03
C LEU A 129 5.92 -4.37 4.13
N ARG A 130 6.89 -3.44 4.09
CA ARG A 130 8.04 -3.36 5.02
C ARG A 130 8.80 -4.69 5.17
N ILE A 131 8.98 -5.40 4.05
CA ILE A 131 9.65 -6.70 4.04
C ILE A 131 11.17 -6.47 4.04
N PRO A 132 11.94 -7.18 4.89
CA PRO A 132 13.39 -7.17 4.82
C PRO A 132 13.87 -7.60 3.43
N LEU A 133 14.84 -6.86 2.89
CA LEU A 133 15.39 -7.13 1.56
C LEU A 133 16.20 -8.44 1.57
N SER A 134 15.98 -9.28 0.56
CA SER A 134 16.78 -10.48 0.35
C SER A 134 18.15 -10.15 -0.25
N ASP A 135 19.17 -10.77 0.32
CA ASP A 135 20.55 -10.79 -0.18
C ASP A 135 20.84 -12.00 -1.07
N ALA A 136 19.87 -12.89 -1.30
CA ALA A 136 20.06 -14.06 -2.16
C ALA A 136 20.54 -13.66 -3.57
N PRO A 137 21.40 -14.47 -4.20
CA PRO A 137 21.87 -14.21 -5.55
C PRO A 137 20.70 -14.22 -6.54
N SER A 138 20.83 -13.45 -7.63
CA SER A 138 19.80 -13.43 -8.66
C SER A 138 19.62 -14.79 -9.32
N GLN A 139 18.39 -15.28 -9.40
CA GLN A 139 18.03 -16.45 -10.21
C GLN A 139 17.68 -16.10 -11.66
N PHE A 140 17.71 -14.81 -12.01
CA PHE A 140 17.29 -14.29 -13.31
C PHE A 140 18.48 -13.74 -14.10
N SER A 141 18.61 -14.20 -15.34
CA SER A 141 19.69 -13.80 -16.26
C SER A 141 19.69 -12.31 -16.64
N ASP A 142 18.54 -11.64 -16.51
CA ASP A 142 18.35 -10.22 -16.84
C ASP A 142 18.30 -9.30 -15.61
N VAL A 143 18.64 -9.81 -14.43
CA VAL A 143 18.74 -9.04 -13.19
C VAL A 143 20.19 -9.10 -12.70
N LYS A 144 20.93 -8.03 -12.99
CA LYS A 144 22.35 -7.88 -12.64
C LYS A 144 22.53 -7.49 -11.17
N ASP A 145 23.71 -7.77 -10.63
CA ASP A 145 24.03 -7.52 -9.22
C ASP A 145 24.08 -6.03 -8.84
N ASP A 146 24.46 -5.17 -9.79
CA ASP A 146 24.52 -3.71 -9.64
C ASP A 146 23.17 -3.00 -9.81
N MET A 147 22.11 -3.74 -10.19
CA MET A 147 20.80 -3.16 -10.40
C MET A 147 20.18 -2.70 -9.07
N ALA A 148 19.83 -1.41 -8.96
CA ALA A 148 19.25 -0.84 -7.74
C ALA A 148 18.00 -1.59 -7.22
N THR A 149 17.23 -2.20 -8.11
CA THR A 149 16.03 -2.98 -7.79
C THR A 149 16.29 -4.48 -7.55
N ARG A 150 17.54 -4.95 -7.69
CA ARG A 150 17.91 -6.38 -7.59
C ARG A 150 17.36 -7.01 -6.30
N LYS A 151 17.67 -6.42 -5.14
CA LYS A 151 17.22 -6.92 -3.84
C LYS A 151 15.69 -6.98 -3.74
N ALA A 152 15.00 -5.94 -4.23
CA ALA A 152 13.54 -5.91 -4.21
C ALA A 152 12.94 -7.00 -5.09
N ILE A 153 13.49 -7.21 -6.29
CA ILE A 153 13.08 -8.27 -7.23
C ILE A 153 13.23 -9.65 -6.59
N MET A 154 14.37 -9.91 -5.95
CA MET A 154 14.61 -11.19 -5.27
C MET A 154 13.62 -11.40 -4.12
N THR A 155 13.43 -10.36 -3.30
CA THR A 155 12.47 -10.39 -2.17
C THR A 155 11.06 -10.76 -2.62
N VAL A 156 10.52 -10.09 -3.64
CA VAL A 156 9.14 -10.38 -4.10
C VAL A 156 9.00 -11.72 -4.80
N THR A 157 10.10 -12.26 -5.31
CA THR A 157 10.13 -13.57 -5.96
C THR A 157 10.18 -14.69 -4.92
N GLU A 158 11.02 -14.56 -3.89
CA GLU A 158 11.07 -15.49 -2.75
C GLU A 158 9.74 -15.55 -1.99
N LYS A 159 9.08 -14.39 -1.82
CA LYS A 159 7.73 -14.33 -1.23
C LYS A 159 6.64 -14.87 -2.17
N GLY A 160 6.96 -15.22 -3.41
CA GLY A 160 6.02 -15.77 -4.39
C GLY A 160 5.03 -14.75 -4.97
N TYR A 161 5.21 -13.46 -4.72
CA TYR A 161 4.33 -12.40 -5.23
C TYR A 161 4.52 -12.22 -6.73
N PHE A 162 5.78 -12.17 -7.16
CA PHE A 162 6.15 -12.14 -8.57
C PHE A 162 6.70 -13.49 -9.01
N LYS A 163 6.54 -13.77 -10.30
CA LYS A 163 7.18 -14.90 -10.99
C LYS A 163 7.88 -14.37 -12.24
N GLY A 164 9.04 -14.93 -12.54
CA GLY A 164 9.69 -14.77 -13.84
C GLY A 164 9.15 -15.76 -14.88
N SER A 165 9.72 -15.72 -16.07
CA SER A 165 9.46 -16.68 -17.15
C SER A 165 10.75 -16.93 -17.92
N ASN A 166 11.01 -18.18 -18.30
CA ASN A 166 12.18 -18.56 -19.10
C ASN A 166 13.52 -18.04 -18.54
N GLY A 167 13.71 -18.13 -17.22
CA GLY A 167 14.94 -17.66 -16.55
C GLY A 167 15.12 -16.14 -16.54
N LYS A 168 14.06 -15.36 -16.80
CA LYS A 168 14.07 -13.89 -16.83
C LYS A 168 12.99 -13.30 -15.92
N PHE A 169 13.31 -12.19 -15.28
CA PHE A 169 12.34 -11.40 -14.51
C PHE A 169 11.62 -10.37 -15.37
N MET A 170 12.25 -9.87 -16.43
CA MET A 170 11.80 -8.79 -17.31
C MET A 170 11.59 -7.46 -16.55
N PRO A 171 12.62 -6.91 -15.87
CA PRO A 171 12.48 -5.79 -14.93
C PRO A 171 11.92 -4.51 -15.57
N ASN A 172 12.25 -4.27 -16.83
CA ASN A 172 11.82 -3.07 -17.57
C ASN A 172 10.49 -3.25 -18.31
N ALA A 173 9.92 -4.45 -18.34
CA ALA A 173 8.65 -4.68 -19.00
C ALA A 173 7.51 -3.99 -18.22
N PRO A 174 6.54 -3.37 -18.93
CA PRO A 174 5.38 -2.77 -18.29
C PRO A 174 4.52 -3.85 -17.63
N MET A 175 3.91 -3.54 -16.50
CA MET A 175 2.91 -4.41 -15.88
C MET A 175 1.53 -4.16 -16.48
N THR A 176 0.88 -5.22 -16.96
CA THR A 176 -0.53 -5.14 -17.33
C THR A 176 -1.43 -5.10 -16.09
N ARG A 177 -2.66 -4.65 -16.25
CA ARG A 177 -3.66 -4.61 -15.16
C ARG A 177 -3.93 -5.99 -14.56
N LYS A 178 -3.94 -7.05 -15.38
CA LYS A 178 -4.02 -8.43 -14.88
C LYS A 178 -2.84 -8.77 -13.96
N HIS A 179 -1.61 -8.51 -14.40
CA HIS A 179 -0.42 -8.81 -13.60
C HIS A 179 -0.41 -8.04 -12.28
N MET A 180 -0.84 -6.78 -12.30
CA MET A 180 -1.01 -5.98 -11.09
C MET A 180 -2.03 -6.61 -10.13
N ALA A 181 -3.20 -7.03 -10.63
CA ALA A 181 -4.22 -7.68 -9.80
C ALA A 181 -3.68 -8.94 -9.11
N VAL A 182 -2.98 -9.79 -9.87
CA VAL A 182 -2.35 -11.02 -9.35
C VAL A 182 -1.32 -10.72 -8.27
N VAL A 183 -0.45 -9.72 -8.50
CA VAL A 183 0.58 -9.33 -7.53
C VAL A 183 -0.06 -8.79 -6.25
N LEU A 184 -1.01 -7.86 -6.35
CA LEU A 184 -1.68 -7.29 -5.17
C LEU A 184 -2.47 -8.34 -4.40
N GLN A 185 -3.18 -9.23 -5.10
CA GLN A 185 -3.89 -10.34 -4.47
C GLN A 185 -2.96 -11.23 -3.66
N ARG A 186 -1.82 -11.65 -4.22
CA ARG A 186 -0.85 -12.49 -3.50
C ARG A 186 -0.20 -11.74 -2.34
N ALA A 187 0.22 -10.51 -2.58
CA ALA A 187 0.95 -9.69 -1.63
C ALA A 187 0.14 -9.36 -0.37
N PHE A 188 -1.12 -8.99 -0.56
CA PHE A 188 -2.03 -8.63 0.53
C PHE A 188 -2.95 -9.81 0.91
N GLN A 189 -2.70 -11.00 0.38
CA GLN A 189 -3.47 -12.23 0.64
C GLN A 189 -4.98 -12.03 0.50
N LEU A 190 -5.37 -11.26 -0.52
CA LEU A 190 -6.75 -10.83 -0.72
C LEU A 190 -7.64 -12.02 -1.03
N LYS A 191 -8.70 -12.17 -0.24
CA LYS A 191 -9.77 -13.13 -0.46
C LYS A 191 -10.93 -12.47 -1.20
N THR A 192 -11.69 -13.27 -1.93
CA THR A 192 -12.99 -12.84 -2.45
C THR A 192 -13.92 -12.56 -1.28
N THR A 193 -14.76 -11.54 -1.39
CA THR A 193 -15.72 -11.15 -0.35
C THR A 193 -17.14 -11.54 -0.78
N SER A 194 -18.11 -11.35 0.12
CA SER A 194 -19.54 -11.52 -0.18
C SER A 194 -20.12 -10.41 -1.07
N ALA A 195 -19.32 -9.39 -1.43
CA ALA A 195 -19.79 -8.32 -2.32
C ALA A 195 -20.15 -8.88 -3.71
N THR A 196 -21.25 -8.42 -4.27
CA THR A 196 -21.68 -8.83 -5.62
C THR A 196 -20.58 -8.58 -6.64
N TYR A 197 -20.31 -9.59 -7.47
CA TYR A 197 -19.37 -9.50 -8.58
C TYR A 197 -20.06 -9.92 -9.86
N GLU A 198 -20.46 -8.94 -10.66
CA GLU A 198 -21.15 -9.15 -11.94
C GLU A 198 -20.19 -9.60 -13.06
N GLY A 199 -18.87 -9.57 -12.78
CA GLY A 199 -17.84 -9.86 -13.77
C GLY A 199 -17.52 -8.66 -14.66
N TYR A 200 -16.63 -8.89 -15.61
CA TYR A 200 -16.29 -7.95 -16.67
C TYR A 200 -16.41 -8.65 -18.01
N SER A 201 -16.94 -7.95 -19.01
CA SER A 201 -17.19 -8.50 -20.35
C SER A 201 -15.92 -8.99 -21.06
N ASP A 202 -14.76 -8.45 -20.70
CA ASP A 202 -13.44 -8.77 -21.24
C ASP A 202 -12.61 -9.70 -20.33
N VAL A 203 -13.22 -10.28 -19.29
CA VAL A 203 -12.56 -11.22 -18.38
C VAL A 203 -13.33 -12.54 -18.32
N SER A 204 -12.83 -13.53 -19.05
CA SER A 204 -13.32 -14.91 -18.97
C SER A 204 -13.01 -15.56 -17.61
N THR A 205 -13.92 -16.40 -17.09
CA THR A 205 -13.69 -17.24 -15.90
C THR A 205 -12.53 -18.23 -16.07
N LYS A 206 -12.13 -18.53 -17.31
CA LYS A 206 -10.97 -19.38 -17.63
C LYS A 206 -9.64 -18.60 -17.66
N ASN A 207 -9.68 -17.27 -17.50
CA ASN A 207 -8.48 -16.45 -17.47
C ASN A 207 -7.67 -16.76 -16.19
N ASP A 208 -6.36 -16.94 -16.33
CA ASP A 208 -5.43 -17.23 -15.22
C ASP A 208 -5.38 -16.12 -14.14
N GLY A 209 -5.83 -14.91 -14.48
CA GLY A 209 -5.99 -13.78 -13.56
C GLY A 209 -7.41 -13.57 -13.03
N TYR A 210 -8.41 -14.38 -13.42
CA TYR A 210 -9.82 -14.14 -13.07
C TYR A 210 -10.03 -13.99 -11.57
N ALA A 211 -9.54 -14.95 -10.78
CA ALA A 211 -9.71 -14.93 -9.31
C ALA A 211 -9.04 -13.70 -8.67
N ALA A 212 -7.87 -13.30 -9.19
CA ALA A 212 -7.18 -12.11 -8.71
C ALA A 212 -7.96 -10.83 -9.05
N ILE A 213 -8.48 -10.73 -10.28
CA ILE A 213 -9.30 -9.61 -10.76
C ILE A 213 -10.58 -9.49 -9.91
N GLN A 214 -11.25 -10.61 -9.65
CA GLN A 214 -12.41 -10.67 -8.78
C GLN A 214 -12.06 -10.18 -7.37
N ALA A 215 -10.99 -10.71 -6.76
CA ALA A 215 -10.58 -10.33 -5.41
C ALA A 215 -10.26 -8.83 -5.31
N VAL A 216 -9.47 -8.26 -6.22
CA VAL A 216 -9.15 -6.81 -6.16
C VAL A 216 -10.37 -5.93 -6.43
N SER A 217 -11.33 -6.39 -7.23
CA SER A 217 -12.56 -5.65 -7.51
C SER A 217 -13.51 -5.67 -6.31
N GLN A 218 -13.77 -6.85 -5.74
CA GLN A 218 -14.63 -7.01 -4.56
C GLN A 218 -14.07 -6.33 -3.31
N ASN A 219 -12.74 -6.20 -3.21
CA ASN A 219 -12.09 -5.43 -2.16
C ASN A 219 -12.05 -3.92 -2.47
N GLY A 220 -12.56 -3.46 -3.62
CA GLY A 220 -12.55 -2.03 -4.00
C GLY A 220 -11.14 -1.47 -4.24
N ILE A 221 -10.17 -2.33 -4.55
CA ILE A 221 -8.78 -1.94 -4.81
C ILE A 221 -8.64 -1.47 -6.25
N ALA A 222 -8.96 -2.33 -7.21
CA ALA A 222 -8.88 -2.04 -8.64
C ALA A 222 -10.21 -2.35 -9.32
N MET A 223 -10.86 -1.31 -9.83
CA MET A 223 -12.13 -1.40 -10.55
C MET A 223 -11.89 -1.29 -12.06
N GLY A 224 -12.80 -1.91 -12.82
CA GLY A 224 -12.95 -1.65 -14.26
C GLY A 224 -13.71 -0.36 -14.54
N SER A 225 -13.96 -0.11 -15.83
CA SER A 225 -14.77 1.00 -16.33
C SER A 225 -15.59 0.51 -17.52
N ASN A 226 -16.82 1.00 -17.66
CA ASN A 226 -17.73 0.63 -18.76
C ASN A 226 -17.88 -0.90 -18.94
N GLY A 227 -18.01 -1.64 -17.84
CA GLY A 227 -18.16 -3.10 -17.85
C GLY A 227 -16.90 -3.89 -18.27
N GLN A 228 -15.74 -3.24 -18.36
CA GLN A 228 -14.47 -3.87 -18.76
C GLN A 228 -13.37 -3.66 -17.71
N PHE A 229 -12.56 -4.68 -17.48
CA PHE A 229 -11.40 -4.59 -16.58
C PHE A 229 -10.13 -4.13 -17.29
N MET A 230 -10.02 -4.37 -18.60
CA MET A 230 -8.85 -4.12 -19.46
C MET A 230 -7.60 -4.90 -19.00
N PRO A 231 -7.66 -6.24 -18.89
CA PRO A 231 -6.60 -7.04 -18.25
C PRO A 231 -5.24 -7.00 -18.96
N SER A 232 -5.24 -6.77 -20.27
CA SER A 232 -4.04 -6.71 -21.11
C SER A 232 -3.41 -5.32 -21.16
N GLU A 233 -4.13 -4.28 -20.73
CA GLU A 233 -3.63 -2.90 -20.82
C GLU A 233 -2.52 -2.63 -19.79
N PRO A 234 -1.47 -1.89 -20.17
CA PRO A 234 -0.46 -1.42 -19.23
C PRO A 234 -1.06 -0.59 -18.09
N THR A 235 -0.62 -0.86 -16.86
CA THR A 235 -1.01 -0.08 -15.68
C THR A 235 -0.11 1.14 -15.55
N LYS A 236 -0.71 2.32 -15.47
CA LYS A 236 0.02 3.58 -15.22
C LYS A 236 0.59 3.62 -13.80
N ARG A 237 1.68 4.37 -13.60
CA ARG A 237 2.27 4.58 -12.27
C ARG A 237 1.28 5.20 -11.28
N SER A 238 0.46 6.16 -11.71
CA SER A 238 -0.61 6.72 -10.88
C SER A 238 -1.65 5.67 -10.47
N GLN A 239 -2.10 4.86 -11.42
CA GLN A 239 -3.06 3.77 -11.15
C GLN A 239 -2.48 2.76 -10.14
N PHE A 240 -1.24 2.31 -10.33
CA PHE A 240 -0.59 1.39 -9.41
C PHE A 240 -0.46 2.00 -7.99
N SER A 241 -0.09 3.28 -7.88
CA SER A 241 -0.07 3.98 -6.59
C SER A 241 -1.43 3.99 -5.91
N VAL A 242 -2.51 4.27 -6.64
CA VAL A 242 -3.87 4.27 -6.09
C VAL A 242 -4.27 2.87 -5.63
N PHE A 243 -3.98 1.84 -6.42
CA PHE A 243 -4.28 0.47 -6.03
C PHE A 243 -3.48 0.02 -4.81
N LEU A 244 -2.19 0.36 -4.76
CA LEU A 244 -1.33 0.08 -3.61
C LEU A 244 -1.81 0.81 -2.35
N TYR A 245 -2.20 2.09 -2.49
CA TYR A 245 -2.77 2.87 -1.40
C TYR A 245 -4.03 2.22 -0.83
N ARG A 246 -4.95 1.77 -1.70
CA ARG A 246 -6.19 1.09 -1.29
C ARG A 246 -5.93 -0.29 -0.67
N ALA A 247 -4.98 -1.04 -1.21
CA ALA A 247 -4.60 -2.34 -0.68
C ALA A 247 -4.01 -2.23 0.74
N LEU A 248 -3.26 -1.16 1.03
CA LEU A 248 -2.76 -0.86 2.38
C LEU A 248 -3.84 -0.52 3.42
N GLN A 249 -5.10 -0.38 3.02
CA GLN A 249 -6.24 -0.14 3.91
C GLN A 249 -7.06 -1.41 4.17
N LYS A 250 -6.60 -2.57 3.69
CA LYS A 250 -7.23 -3.88 3.93
C LYS A 250 -6.45 -4.62 5.00
#